data_AF-A0A1A3SM22-F1
#
_entry.id   AF-A0A1A3SM22-F1
#
_cell.length_a   1.000
_cell.length_b   1.000
_cell.length_c   1.000
_cell.angle_alpha   90.00
_cell.angle_beta   90.00
_cell.angle_gamma   90.00
#
_symmetry.space_group_name_H-M   'P 1'
#
loop_
_entity.id
_entity.type
_entity.pdbx_description
1 polymer ?
#
loop_
_entity_poly.entity_id
_entity_poly.type
_entity_poly.pdbx_seq_one_letter_code
_entity_poly.pdbx_strand_id
1 'polypeptide(L)'
;MPDEPQPAPAEAADTGYTPGGVPTFDSVREKIETRYGTAIGASELAAETPEGRSAEEQYEERQRAAAERLEQIRRSMQTGEGQSQ
;
A
#
# COMPACT_ATOMS: atom_id res chain seq x y z
N MET A 1 -42.27 -45.87 13.84
CA MET A 1 -41.89 -44.49 13.46
C MET A 1 -41.02 -44.62 12.22
N PRO A 2 -41.38 -43.97 11.10
CA PRO A 2 -40.58 -43.99 9.88
C PRO A 2 -39.22 -43.31 10.12
N ASP A 3 -38.20 -43.74 9.37
CA ASP A 3 -36.92 -43.05 9.20
C ASP A 3 -37.17 -41.55 8.98
N GLU A 4 -36.74 -40.71 9.91
CA GLU A 4 -36.71 -39.27 9.70
C GLU A 4 -35.68 -38.98 8.60
N PRO A 5 -36.05 -38.26 7.52
CA PRO A 5 -35.08 -37.85 6.52
C PRO A 5 -34.10 -36.90 7.20
N GLN A 6 -32.82 -37.30 7.24
CA GLN A 6 -31.72 -36.44 7.65
C GLN A 6 -31.82 -35.14 6.86
N PRO A 7 -31.90 -33.96 7.51
CA PRO A 7 -31.97 -32.70 6.78
C PRO A 7 -30.73 -32.63 5.90
N ALA A 8 -30.94 -32.48 4.58
CA ALA A 8 -29.87 -32.17 3.65
C ALA A 8 -29.07 -31.00 4.23
N PRO A 9 -27.72 -31.02 4.19
CA PRO A 9 -26.94 -29.94 4.75
C PRO A 9 -27.43 -28.64 4.14
N ALA A 10 -27.93 -27.76 5.00
CA ALA A 10 -28.36 -26.42 4.64
C ALA A 10 -27.34 -25.87 3.65
N GLU A 11 -27.83 -25.55 2.45
CA GLU A 11 -27.10 -24.89 1.38
C GLU A 11 -26.10 -23.94 2.02
N ALA A 12 -24.80 -24.15 1.76
CA ALA A 12 -23.74 -23.36 2.32
C ALA A 12 -24.13 -21.89 2.20
N ALA A 13 -24.56 -21.33 3.33
CA ALA A 13 -24.97 -19.95 3.40
C ALA A 13 -23.83 -19.12 2.84
N ASP A 14 -24.19 -18.04 2.15
CA ASP A 14 -23.37 -17.03 1.47
C ASP A 14 -22.39 -16.31 2.42
N THR A 15 -21.59 -17.12 3.11
CA THR A 15 -20.66 -16.78 4.18
C THR A 15 -19.24 -16.75 3.65
N GLY A 16 -19.02 -17.34 2.47
CA GLY A 16 -17.70 -17.56 1.91
C GLY A 16 -16.88 -18.66 2.58
N TYR A 17 -17.49 -19.46 3.48
CA TYR A 17 -16.85 -20.59 4.15
C TYR A 17 -17.67 -21.87 3.99
N THR A 18 -16.97 -22.99 3.91
CA THR A 18 -17.56 -24.33 4.02
C THR A 18 -18.07 -24.58 5.45
N PRO A 19 -18.96 -25.57 5.67
CA PRO A 19 -19.41 -25.92 7.02
C PRO A 19 -18.29 -26.28 8.01
N GLY A 20 -17.14 -26.74 7.51
CA GLY A 20 -15.94 -27.00 8.31
C GLY A 20 -15.10 -25.76 8.62
N GLY A 21 -15.56 -24.56 8.27
CA GLY A 21 -14.86 -23.30 8.49
C GLY A 21 -13.70 -23.02 7.52
N VAL A 22 -13.56 -23.82 6.46
CA VAL A 22 -12.54 -23.58 5.42
C VAL A 22 -13.08 -22.58 4.39
N PRO A 23 -12.36 -21.50 4.03
CA PRO A 23 -12.78 -20.57 2.99
C PRO A 23 -13.06 -21.29 1.66
N THR A 24 -14.11 -20.88 0.96
CA THR A 24 -14.35 -21.34 -0.41
C THR A 24 -13.39 -20.68 -1.38
N PHE A 25 -13.23 -21.27 -2.56
CA PHE A 25 -12.38 -20.68 -3.59
C PHE A 25 -12.88 -19.30 -4.05
N ASP A 26 -14.20 -19.16 -4.21
CA ASP A 26 -14.81 -17.90 -4.63
C ASP A 26 -14.60 -16.78 -3.60
N SER A 27 -14.67 -17.08 -2.30
CA SER A 27 -14.44 -16.05 -1.27
C SER A 27 -12.98 -15.60 -1.19
N VAL A 28 -12.03 -16.52 -1.44
CA VAL A 28 -10.61 -16.18 -1.54
C VAL A 28 -10.36 -15.32 -2.79
N ARG A 29 -10.97 -15.66 -3.93
CA ARG A 29 -10.86 -14.88 -5.17
C ARG A 29 -11.39 -13.46 -4.95
N GLU A 30 -12.62 -13.31 -4.48
CA GLU A 30 -13.25 -12.01 -4.23
C GLU A 30 -12.41 -11.15 -3.27
N LYS A 31 -11.86 -11.78 -2.22
CA LYS A 31 -10.97 -11.10 -1.25
C LYS A 31 -9.67 -10.61 -1.90
N ILE A 32 -9.10 -11.38 -2.82
CA ILE A 32 -7.90 -10.97 -3.56
C ILE A 32 -8.23 -9.81 -4.49
N GLU A 33 -9.31 -9.90 -5.25
CA GLU A 33 -9.74 -8.85 -6.19
C GLU A 33 -10.05 -7.55 -5.45
N THR A 34 -10.76 -7.63 -4.32
CA THR A 34 -11.05 -6.48 -3.46
C THR A 34 -9.77 -5.83 -2.94
N ARG A 35 -8.85 -6.63 -2.38
CA ARG A 35 -7.57 -6.10 -1.87
C ARG A 35 -6.71 -5.49 -2.97
N TYR A 36 -6.69 -6.11 -4.15
CA TYR A 36 -5.96 -5.61 -5.29
C TYR A 36 -6.53 -4.27 -5.76
N GLY A 37 -7.85 -4.17 -5.92
CA GLY A 37 -8.54 -2.92 -6.27
C GLY A 37 -8.28 -1.81 -5.24
N THR A 38 -8.35 -2.12 -3.95
CA THR A 38 -8.00 -1.15 -2.89
C THR A 38 -6.53 -0.74 -2.95
N ALA A 39 -5.61 -1.69 -3.17
CA ALA A 39 -4.18 -1.42 -3.17
C ALA A 39 -3.76 -0.45 -4.28
N ILE A 40 -4.42 -0.48 -5.44
CA ILE A 40 -4.14 0.43 -6.56
C ILE A 40 -4.32 1.89 -6.14
N GLY A 41 -5.37 2.23 -5.37
CA GLY A 41 -5.67 3.61 -4.96
C GLY A 41 -5.20 3.98 -3.55
N ALA A 42 -4.84 2.99 -2.71
CA ALA A 42 -4.56 3.24 -1.29
C ALA A 42 -3.40 4.20 -1.05
N SER A 43 -2.36 4.20 -1.90
CA SER A 43 -1.23 5.12 -1.78
C SER A 43 -1.62 6.56 -2.07
N GLU A 44 -2.50 6.79 -3.05
CA GLU A 44 -2.98 8.14 -3.40
C GLU A 44 -3.82 8.71 -2.24
N LEU A 45 -4.75 7.92 -1.71
CA LEU A 45 -5.53 8.33 -0.54
C LEU A 45 -4.64 8.58 0.68
N ALA A 46 -3.62 7.73 0.91
CA ALA A 46 -2.69 7.91 2.01
C ALA A 46 -1.87 9.21 1.86
N ALA A 47 -1.46 9.57 0.64
CA ALA A 47 -0.75 10.81 0.37
C ALA A 47 -1.62 12.05 0.60
N GLU A 48 -2.92 11.99 0.33
CA GLU A 48 -3.85 13.12 0.53
C GLU A 48 -4.16 13.44 2.00
N THR A 49 -3.88 12.50 2.91
CA THR A 49 -4.03 12.72 4.35
C THR A 49 -3.16 13.90 4.84
N PRO A 50 -3.58 14.61 5.91
CA PRO A 50 -2.73 15.66 6.51
C PRO A 50 -1.33 15.14 6.88
N GLU A 51 -1.25 13.93 7.41
CA GLU A 51 0.00 13.27 7.78
C GLU A 51 0.85 12.96 6.54
N GLY A 52 0.23 12.43 5.49
CA GLY A 52 0.88 12.14 4.19
C GLY A 52 1.50 13.40 3.58
N ARG A 53 0.72 14.48 3.50
CA ARG A 53 1.21 15.79 3.03
C ARG A 53 2.38 16.31 3.85
N SER A 54 2.29 16.24 5.18
CA SER A 54 3.38 16.70 6.05
C SER A 54 4.66 15.88 5.89
N ALA A 55 4.55 14.57 5.64
CA ALA A 55 5.69 13.69 5.43
C ALA A 55 6.37 13.97 4.08
N GLU A 56 5.57 14.26 3.05
CA GLU A 56 6.05 14.65 1.73
C GLU A 56 6.75 16.02 1.76
N GLU A 57 6.15 17.03 2.40
CA GLU A 57 6.78 18.35 2.61
C GLU A 57 8.15 18.24 3.29
N GLN A 58 8.25 17.46 4.37
CA GLN A 58 9.53 17.22 5.05
C GLN A 58 10.54 16.48 4.18
N TYR A 59 10.08 15.57 3.33
CA TYR A 59 10.94 14.87 2.38
C TYR A 59 11.47 15.85 1.33
N GLU A 60 10.61 16.67 0.73
CA GLU A 60 10.98 17.69 -0.24
C GLU A 60 11.97 18.73 0.34
N GLU A 61 11.74 19.18 1.57
CA GLU A 61 12.65 20.09 2.26
C GLU A 61 14.05 19.48 2.41
N ARG A 62 14.13 18.22 2.86
CA ARG A 62 15.41 17.49 2.96
C ARG A 62 16.09 17.36 1.61
N GLN A 63 15.34 17.05 0.55
CA GLN A 63 15.87 16.92 -0.81
C GLN A 63 16.40 18.25 -1.33
N ARG A 64 15.69 19.36 -1.09
CA ARG A 64 16.13 20.71 -1.47
C ARG A 64 17.40 21.10 -0.73
N ALA A 65 17.44 20.92 0.58
CA ALA A 65 18.63 21.20 1.39
C ALA A 65 19.84 20.36 0.93
N ALA A 66 19.63 19.08 0.60
CA ALA A 66 20.67 18.23 0.05
C ALA A 66 21.17 18.73 -1.32
N ALA A 67 20.26 19.13 -2.21
CA ALA A 67 20.61 19.68 -3.52
C ALA A 67 21.43 20.99 -3.40
N GLU A 68 20.98 21.94 -2.58
CA GLU A 68 21.69 23.19 -2.32
C GLU A 68 23.09 22.95 -1.77
N ARG A 69 23.23 21.99 -0.84
CA ARG A 69 24.52 21.61 -0.28
C ARG A 69 25.45 21.01 -1.34
N LEU A 70 24.93 20.14 -2.21
CA LEU A 70 25.70 19.58 -3.32
C LEU A 70 26.15 20.66 -4.31
N GLU A 71 25.30 21.64 -4.61
CA GLU A 71 25.68 22.77 -5.46
C GLU A 71 26.77 23.65 -4.83
N GLN A 72 26.68 23.89 -3.52
CA GLN A 72 27.72 24.63 -2.80
C GLN A 72 29.07 23.90 -2.88
N ILE A 73 29.07 22.57 -2.71
CA ILE A 73 30.28 21.75 -2.84
C ILE A 73 30.85 21.86 -4.25
N ARG A 74 30.02 21.67 -5.29
CA ARG A 74 30.47 21.79 -6.70
C ARG A 74 31.08 23.16 -6.99
N ARG A 75 30.45 24.25 -6.54
CA ARG A 75 30.98 25.62 -6.68
C ARG A 75 32.32 25.79 -5.96
N SER A 76 32.45 25.26 -4.74
CA SER A 76 33.70 25.34 -3.98
C SER A 76 34.87 24.62 -4.66
N MET A 77 34.60 23.47 -5.29
CA MET A 77 35.61 22.72 -6.06
C MET A 77 36.08 23.52 -7.28
N GLN A 78 35.13 24.03 -8.07
CA GLN A 78 35.45 24.78 -9.29
C GLN A 78 36.18 26.11 -9.02
N THR A 79 35.85 26.76 -7.90
CA THR A 79 36.52 28.01 -7.49
C THR A 79 37.92 27.77 -6.92
N GLY A 80 38.18 26.61 -6.29
CA GLY A 80 39.51 26.21 -5.83
C GLY A 80 40.48 25.85 -6.97
N GLU A 81 39.97 25.27 -8.05
CA GLU A 81 40.75 24.97 -9.26
C GLU A 81 41.22 26.24 -9.98
N GLY A 82 40.39 27.30 -10.03
CA GLY A 82 40.75 28.58 -10.65
C GLY A 82 41.74 29.45 -9.84
N GLN A 83 41.99 29.12 -8.57
CA GLN A 83 42.99 29.81 -7.72
C GLN A 83 44.35 29.09 -7.69
N SER A 84 44.43 27.90 -8.31
CA SER A 84 45.64 27.07 -8.31
C SER A 84 46.47 27.25 -9.60
N GLN A 85 46.27 28.33 -10.36
CA GLN A 85 46.92 28.59 -11.65
C GLN A 85 47.62 29.95 -11.67
#